data_AF-A0A9D9GU44-F1
#
_entry.id   AF-A0A9D9GU44-F1
#
_cell.length_a   1.000
_cell.length_b   1.000
_cell.length_c   1.000
_cell.angle_alpha   90.00
_cell.angle_beta   90.00
_cell.angle_gamma   90.00
#
_symmetry.space_group_name_H-M   'P 1'
#
loop_
_entity.id
_entity.type
_entity.pdbx_description
1 polymer ?
#
loop_
_entity_poly.entity_id
_entity_poly.type
_entity_poly.pdbx_seq_one_letter_code
_entity_poly.pdbx_strand_id
1 'polypeptide(L)'
;MHQAYCLLKKSLLAAALSAALSTAAQAEQVYSAAYGGRNFFELHFYGLEDGMGGTGLLQQDYELSADDMEQFRARADFSAQGISAALQAAELWAEVLSGSFAASSPVELSLIAVDWQEAAAGLSNKTSDGTFSAYTTVADKLLFDTTMRIPGIILIGEPGFELPEHLSALPLVSGFDFTASIAHEIGHLLGIGTTEEWQTVYSAHSYDCYGTQYDLSLIHI
;
A
#
# COMPACT_ATOMS: atom_id res chain seq x y z
N MET A 1 57.18 -16.81 -10.29
CA MET A 1 56.06 -17.70 -9.86
C MET A 1 55.28 -17.19 -8.64
N HIS A 2 55.85 -16.41 -7.71
CA HIS A 2 55.15 -15.96 -6.49
C HIS A 2 54.11 -14.85 -6.68
N GLN A 3 54.27 -13.93 -7.64
CA GLN A 3 53.33 -12.80 -7.84
C GLN A 3 51.99 -13.21 -8.49
N ALA A 4 51.99 -14.22 -9.38
CA ALA A 4 50.78 -14.71 -10.03
C ALA A 4 49.82 -15.43 -9.04
N TYR A 5 50.38 -16.08 -8.02
CA TYR A 5 49.61 -16.77 -6.97
C TYR A 5 48.90 -15.80 -6.00
N CYS A 6 49.47 -14.61 -5.75
CA CYS A 6 48.85 -13.59 -4.90
C CYS A 6 47.70 -12.85 -5.58
N LEU A 7 47.75 -12.69 -6.91
CA LEU A 7 46.67 -12.05 -7.67
C LEU A 7 45.44 -12.96 -7.80
N LEU A 8 45.65 -14.27 -8.03
CA LEU A 8 44.57 -15.25 -8.16
C LEU A 8 43.77 -15.43 -6.87
N LYS A 9 44.42 -15.38 -5.70
CA LYS A 9 43.75 -15.45 -4.39
C LYS A 9 42.90 -14.21 -4.09
N LYS A 10 43.33 -13.03 -4.53
CA LYS A 10 42.55 -11.78 -4.33
C LYS A 10 41.32 -11.72 -5.23
N SER A 11 41.39 -12.20 -6.47
CA SER A 11 40.25 -12.24 -7.38
C SER A 11 39.20 -13.28 -6.97
N LEU A 12 39.63 -14.44 -6.44
CA LEU A 12 38.69 -15.44 -5.91
C LEU A 12 38.03 -14.99 -4.60
N LEU A 13 38.74 -14.25 -3.73
CA LEU A 13 38.14 -13.67 -2.53
C LEU A 13 37.14 -12.55 -2.87
N ALA A 14 37.42 -11.71 -3.87
CA ALA A 14 36.51 -10.63 -4.29
C ALA A 14 35.25 -11.16 -4.99
N ALA A 15 35.38 -12.23 -5.80
CA ALA A 15 34.24 -12.89 -6.42
C ALA A 15 33.40 -13.66 -5.40
N ALA A 16 34.03 -14.33 -4.42
CA ALA A 16 33.33 -15.00 -3.33
C ALA A 16 32.67 -14.02 -2.35
N LEU A 17 33.26 -12.84 -2.13
CA LEU A 17 32.63 -11.78 -1.31
C LEU A 17 31.46 -11.14 -2.05
N SER A 18 31.54 -10.96 -3.38
CA SER A 18 30.43 -10.44 -4.18
C SER A 18 29.28 -11.45 -4.30
N ALA A 19 29.57 -12.76 -4.31
CA ALA A 19 28.58 -13.83 -4.31
C ALA A 19 28.00 -14.14 -2.92
N ALA A 20 28.72 -13.84 -1.83
CA ALA A 20 28.23 -13.99 -0.46
C ALA A 20 27.43 -12.77 0.05
N LEU A 21 27.43 -11.67 -0.70
CA LEU A 21 26.58 -10.49 -0.48
C LEU A 21 25.31 -10.51 -1.36
N SER A 22 25.06 -11.60 -2.10
CA SER A 22 23.89 -11.74 -2.99
C SER A 22 22.64 -12.31 -2.32
N THR A 23 22.66 -12.56 -1.01
CA THR A 23 21.41 -12.67 -0.24
C THR A 23 20.99 -11.27 0.20
N ALA A 24 20.83 -10.37 -0.76
CA ALA A 24 20.00 -9.20 -0.52
C ALA A 24 18.59 -9.75 -0.51
N ALA A 25 17.99 -9.92 0.67
CA ALA A 25 16.54 -9.84 0.75
C ALA A 25 16.17 -8.54 0.02
N GLN A 26 15.33 -8.60 -1.02
CA GLN A 26 14.83 -7.38 -1.64
C GLN A 26 14.37 -6.45 -0.52
N ALA A 27 14.95 -5.26 -0.48
CA ALA A 27 14.53 -4.24 0.46
C ALA A 27 13.13 -3.77 0.07
N GLU A 28 12.24 -3.67 1.06
CA GLU A 28 11.01 -2.88 1.03
C GLU A 28 11.10 -1.75 0.00
N GLN A 29 10.20 -1.78 -0.98
CA GLN A 29 10.18 -0.76 -2.02
C GLN A 29 9.21 0.34 -1.61
N VAL A 30 9.72 1.57 -1.51
CA VAL A 30 8.95 2.73 -1.06
C VAL A 30 8.79 3.72 -2.20
N TYR A 31 7.55 4.13 -2.48
CA TYR A 31 7.22 5.07 -3.54
C TYR A 31 6.24 6.14 -3.03
N SER A 32 6.35 7.37 -3.51
CA SER A 32 5.42 8.45 -3.13
C SER A 32 4.39 8.72 -4.22
N ALA A 33 3.13 8.80 -3.84
CA ALA A 33 2.07 9.34 -4.70
C ALA A 33 1.87 10.83 -4.38
N ALA A 34 2.08 11.66 -5.39
CA ALA A 34 2.07 13.11 -5.26
C ALA A 34 1.06 13.77 -6.18
N TYR A 35 0.42 14.82 -5.69
CA TYR A 35 -0.47 15.66 -6.49
C TYR A 35 -0.27 17.13 -6.14
N GLY A 36 -0.25 18.01 -7.14
CA GLY A 36 -0.10 19.46 -6.91
C GLY A 36 1.18 19.88 -6.18
N GLY A 37 2.24 19.06 -6.23
CA GLY A 37 3.50 19.31 -5.51
C GLY A 37 3.51 18.89 -4.04
N ARG A 38 2.45 18.22 -3.56
CA ARG A 38 2.38 17.60 -2.22
C ARG A 38 2.41 16.08 -2.34
N ASN A 39 3.20 15.44 -1.49
CA ASN A 39 3.17 13.99 -1.31
C ASN A 39 2.02 13.64 -0.37
N PHE A 40 1.00 12.95 -0.88
CA PHE A 40 -0.18 12.57 -0.11
C PHE A 40 -0.02 11.19 0.51
N PHE A 41 0.53 10.24 -0.25
CA PHE A 41 0.73 8.86 0.20
C PHE A 41 2.17 8.42 0.02
N GLU A 42 2.62 7.57 0.94
CA GLU A 42 3.84 6.78 0.82
C GLU A 42 3.43 5.31 0.76
N LEU A 43 3.75 4.64 -0.34
CA LEU A 43 3.38 3.25 -0.62
C LEU A 43 4.59 2.35 -0.37
N HIS A 44 4.42 1.40 0.53
CA HIS A 44 5.39 0.39 0.92
C HIS A 44 4.96 -0.95 0.34
N PHE A 45 5.79 -1.55 -0.51
CA PHE A 45 5.49 -2.83 -1.14
C PHE A 45 6.28 -3.93 -0.45
N TYR A 46 5.57 -4.95 0.05
CA TYR A 46 6.13 -6.12 0.70
C TYR A 46 5.97 -7.37 -0.17
N GLY A 47 7.09 -7.90 -0.66
CA GLY A 47 7.18 -9.08 -1.53
C GLY A 47 7.67 -10.35 -0.81
N LEU A 48 8.07 -11.36 -1.60
CA LEU A 48 8.47 -12.70 -1.14
C LEU A 48 9.65 -12.69 -0.15
N GLU A 49 10.58 -11.77 -0.36
CA GLU A 49 11.84 -11.72 0.40
C GLU A 49 11.77 -10.82 1.64
N ASP A 50 10.71 -10.03 1.81
CA ASP A 50 10.51 -9.15 2.98
C ASP A 50 10.19 -9.93 4.27
N GLY A 51 10.03 -11.26 4.17
CA GLY A 51 9.88 -12.15 5.30
C GLY A 51 8.60 -11.84 6.10
N MET A 52 8.77 -11.38 7.35
CA MET A 52 7.65 -10.97 8.22
C MET A 52 7.32 -9.47 8.15
N GLY A 53 7.89 -8.69 7.22
CA GLY A 53 7.67 -7.23 7.16
C GLY A 53 6.18 -6.88 7.03
N GLY A 54 5.56 -7.31 5.93
CA GLY A 54 4.11 -7.14 5.74
C GLY A 54 3.27 -7.94 6.75
N THR A 55 3.68 -9.17 7.08
CA THR A 55 2.88 -10.01 7.99
C THR A 55 2.95 -9.58 9.45
N GLY A 56 4.02 -8.91 9.87
CA GLY A 56 4.16 -8.33 11.21
C GLY A 56 3.18 -7.19 11.43
N LEU A 57 2.88 -6.41 10.38
CA LEU A 57 1.83 -5.39 10.41
C LEU A 57 0.44 -6.04 10.62
N LEU A 58 0.16 -7.13 9.92
CA LEU A 58 -1.10 -7.87 10.05
C LEU A 58 -1.25 -8.53 11.43
N GLN A 59 -0.15 -9.06 11.99
CA GLN A 59 -0.15 -9.59 13.35
C GLN A 59 -0.45 -8.49 14.38
N GLN A 60 0.07 -7.28 14.16
CA GLN A 60 -0.17 -6.14 15.03
C GLN A 60 -1.61 -5.59 14.88
N ASP A 61 -2.18 -5.64 13.67
CA ASP A 61 -3.51 -5.13 13.38
C ASP A 61 -4.62 -6.07 13.88
N TYR A 62 -4.56 -7.32 13.45
CA TYR A 62 -5.59 -8.33 13.71
C TYR A 62 -5.35 -9.14 14.99
N GLU A 63 -4.24 -8.89 15.71
CA GLU A 63 -3.85 -9.62 16.92
C GLU A 63 -3.83 -11.15 16.70
N LEU A 64 -3.45 -11.58 15.49
CA LEU A 64 -3.52 -12.97 15.05
C LEU A 64 -2.45 -13.85 15.71
N SER A 65 -2.80 -15.12 15.92
CA SER A 65 -1.83 -16.11 16.36
C SER A 65 -0.84 -16.44 15.24
N ALA A 66 0.34 -16.98 15.58
CA ALA A 66 1.34 -17.36 14.58
C ALA A 66 0.82 -18.39 13.56
N ASP A 67 -0.15 -19.22 13.95
CA ASP A 67 -0.75 -20.23 13.08
C ASP A 67 -1.76 -19.59 12.10
N ASP A 68 -2.50 -18.57 12.53
CA ASP A 68 -3.44 -17.81 11.67
C ASP A 68 -2.70 -16.94 10.65
N MET A 69 -1.42 -16.67 10.88
CA MET A 69 -0.58 -15.83 10.01
C MET A 69 -0.07 -16.55 8.76
N GLU A 70 -0.19 -17.88 8.67
CA GLU A 70 0.38 -18.66 7.56
C GLU A 70 -0.27 -18.31 6.20
N GLN A 71 -1.57 -18.01 6.20
CA GLN A 71 -2.34 -17.61 5.02
C GLN A 71 -2.04 -16.18 4.55
N PHE A 72 -1.40 -15.37 5.42
CA PHE A 72 -1.09 -13.98 5.16
C PHE A 72 0.38 -13.72 4.83
N ARG A 73 1.20 -14.78 4.72
CA ARG A 73 2.58 -14.62 4.27
C ARG A 73 2.64 -13.98 2.90
N ALA A 74 3.63 -13.12 2.71
CA ALA A 74 3.95 -12.63 1.38
C ALA A 74 4.40 -13.82 0.52
N ARG A 75 3.79 -13.98 -0.66
CA ARG A 75 3.95 -15.18 -1.52
C ARG A 75 4.29 -14.84 -2.98
N ALA A 76 4.26 -13.56 -3.35
CA ALA A 76 4.73 -13.07 -4.64
C ALA A 76 5.45 -11.72 -4.50
N ASP A 77 6.30 -11.39 -5.48
CA ASP A 77 6.83 -10.03 -5.65
C ASP A 77 5.92 -9.22 -6.56
N PHE A 78 5.85 -7.91 -6.33
CA PHE A 78 5.14 -7.01 -7.24
C PHE A 78 5.94 -6.80 -8.53
N SER A 79 5.26 -6.95 -9.68
CA SER A 79 5.84 -6.54 -10.95
C SER A 79 5.96 -5.01 -11.03
N ALA A 80 6.88 -4.50 -11.84
CA ALA A 80 7.02 -3.05 -12.06
C ALA A 80 5.71 -2.40 -12.57
N GLN A 81 4.92 -3.14 -13.36
CA GLN A 81 3.62 -2.68 -13.82
C GLN A 81 2.58 -2.67 -12.70
N GLY A 82 2.61 -3.67 -11.80
CA GLY A 82 1.76 -3.68 -10.60
C GLY A 82 2.06 -2.51 -9.65
N ILE A 83 3.34 -2.21 -9.42
CA ILE A 83 3.76 -1.03 -8.65
C ILE A 83 3.24 0.25 -9.30
N SER A 84 3.44 0.41 -10.61
CA SER A 84 2.98 1.60 -11.34
C SER A 84 1.45 1.74 -11.29
N ALA A 85 0.70 0.64 -11.37
CA ALA A 85 -0.74 0.65 -11.27
C ALA A 85 -1.24 1.03 -9.87
N ALA A 86 -0.62 0.51 -8.81
CA ALA A 86 -0.91 0.91 -7.44
C ALA A 86 -0.61 2.40 -7.19
N LEU A 87 0.47 2.92 -7.78
CA LEU A 87 0.79 4.34 -7.72
C LEU A 87 -0.26 5.20 -8.43
N GLN A 88 -0.70 4.80 -9.62
CA GLN A 88 -1.77 5.50 -10.33
C GLN A 88 -3.08 5.53 -9.51
N ALA A 89 -3.43 4.43 -8.84
CA ALA A 89 -4.58 4.39 -7.95
C ALA A 89 -4.45 5.38 -6.78
N ALA A 90 -3.28 5.46 -6.15
CA ALA A 90 -3.02 6.40 -5.06
C ALA A 90 -2.98 7.86 -5.54
N GLU A 91 -2.47 8.13 -6.75
CA GLU A 91 -2.44 9.45 -7.36
C GLU A 91 -3.86 9.97 -7.68
N LEU A 92 -4.77 9.09 -8.12
CA LEU A 92 -6.18 9.43 -8.29
C LEU A 92 -6.81 9.90 -6.97
N TRP A 93 -6.56 9.16 -5.88
CA TRP A 93 -7.03 9.61 -4.57
C TRP A 93 -6.34 10.89 -4.12
N ALA A 94 -5.05 11.07 -4.39
CA ALA A 94 -4.34 12.31 -4.08
C ALA A 94 -4.94 13.52 -4.82
N GLU A 95 -5.42 13.34 -6.05
CA GLU A 95 -6.18 14.35 -6.78
C GLU A 95 -7.53 14.65 -6.12
N VAL A 96 -8.33 13.63 -5.78
CA VAL A 96 -9.64 13.76 -5.11
C VAL A 96 -9.51 14.36 -3.70
N LEU A 97 -8.36 14.15 -3.06
CA LEU A 97 -8.04 14.66 -1.73
C LEU A 97 -7.24 15.98 -1.80
N SER A 98 -7.03 16.55 -2.99
CA SER A 98 -6.14 17.71 -3.17
C SER A 98 -6.59 18.99 -2.45
N GLY A 99 -7.79 18.98 -1.85
CA GLY A 99 -8.30 20.00 -0.94
C GLY A 99 -7.55 20.13 0.40
N SER A 100 -8.20 20.77 1.38
CA SER A 100 -7.59 21.11 2.67
C SER A 100 -7.69 19.96 3.69
N PHE A 101 -6.74 19.03 3.63
CA PHE A 101 -6.52 18.01 4.68
C PHE A 101 -5.40 18.39 5.64
N ALA A 102 -5.55 18.03 6.92
CA ALA A 102 -4.68 18.44 8.02
C ALA A 102 -3.30 17.76 8.01
N ALA A 103 -3.17 16.58 7.39
CA ALA A 103 -1.94 15.78 7.41
C ALA A 103 -0.70 16.57 6.98
N SER A 104 0.30 16.69 7.85
CA SER A 104 1.53 17.44 7.55
C SER A 104 2.63 16.58 6.91
N SER A 105 2.45 15.26 6.93
CA SER A 105 3.30 14.25 6.29
C SER A 105 2.48 13.33 5.38
N PRO A 106 3.10 12.62 4.44
CA PRO A 106 2.43 11.58 3.67
C PRO A 106 1.79 10.53 4.60
N VAL A 107 0.70 9.93 4.12
CA VAL A 107 0.03 8.83 4.79
C VAL A 107 0.61 7.51 4.29
N GLU A 108 1.04 6.67 5.21
CA GLU A 108 1.71 5.41 4.90
C GLU A 108 0.69 4.33 4.57
N LEU A 109 0.85 3.70 3.40
CA LEU A 109 0.07 2.58 2.90
C LEU A 109 1.00 1.40 2.62
N SER A 110 0.66 0.23 3.12
CA SER A 110 1.43 -1.01 2.99
C SER A 110 0.69 -2.00 2.12
N LEU A 111 1.28 -2.37 0.98
CA LEU A 111 0.76 -3.34 0.03
C LEU A 111 1.49 -4.67 0.23
N ILE A 112 0.73 -5.73 0.48
CA ILE A 112 1.29 -7.06 0.81
C ILE A 112 0.70 -8.09 -0.16
N ALA A 113 1.56 -8.72 -0.96
CA ALA A 113 1.15 -9.75 -1.91
C ALA A 113 1.03 -11.12 -1.23
N VAL A 114 -0.19 -11.58 -0.95
CA VAL A 114 -0.50 -12.80 -0.18
C VAL A 114 -1.18 -13.86 -1.04
N ASP A 115 -1.12 -15.12 -0.61
CA ASP A 115 -1.86 -16.24 -1.25
C ASP A 115 -3.33 -16.25 -0.77
N TRP A 116 -4.06 -15.21 -1.18
CA TRP A 116 -5.49 -14.99 -0.93
C TRP A 116 -6.21 -14.79 -2.27
N GLN A 117 -7.54 -14.95 -2.28
CA GLN A 117 -8.32 -14.95 -3.52
C GLN A 117 -8.69 -13.56 -4.06
N GLU A 118 -8.38 -12.46 -3.36
CA GLU A 118 -8.91 -11.10 -3.60
C GLU A 118 -7.97 -10.03 -3.02
N ALA A 119 -8.18 -8.76 -3.39
CA ALA A 119 -7.60 -7.64 -2.66
C ALA A 119 -8.47 -7.28 -1.44
N ALA A 120 -7.88 -6.78 -0.37
CA ALA A 120 -8.62 -6.39 0.84
C ALA A 120 -7.88 -5.34 1.68
N ALA A 121 -8.60 -4.34 2.17
CA ALA A 121 -8.11 -3.33 3.09
C ALA A 121 -8.16 -3.77 4.56
N GLY A 122 -7.08 -3.53 5.30
CA GLY A 122 -7.03 -3.59 6.75
C GLY A 122 -7.66 -2.33 7.36
N LEU A 123 -8.87 -2.48 7.91
CA LEU A 123 -9.68 -1.38 8.45
C LEU A 123 -9.34 -1.02 9.90
N SER A 124 -8.05 -0.98 10.25
CA SER A 124 -7.62 -0.60 11.59
C SER A 124 -8.19 0.77 11.96
N ASN A 125 -8.80 0.86 13.14
CA ASN A 125 -9.31 2.10 13.71
C ASN A 125 -8.78 2.32 15.13
N LYS A 126 -7.61 1.77 15.46
CA LYS A 126 -6.97 1.99 16.76
C LYS A 126 -5.99 3.16 16.65
N THR A 127 -6.12 4.14 17.54
CA THR A 127 -5.13 5.22 17.68
C THR A 127 -3.81 4.66 18.23
N SER A 128 -2.77 5.50 18.28
CA SER A 128 -1.44 5.12 18.77
C SER A 128 -1.42 4.58 20.21
N ASP A 129 -2.38 4.96 21.05
CA ASP A 129 -2.50 4.47 22.43
C ASP A 129 -3.35 3.17 22.54
N GLY A 130 -3.91 2.70 21.43
CA GLY A 130 -4.73 1.49 21.34
C GLY A 130 -6.21 1.68 21.63
N THR A 131 -6.69 2.92 21.81
CA THR A 131 -8.11 3.22 21.85
C THR A 131 -8.76 3.19 20.46
N PHE A 132 -10.04 2.83 20.40
CA PHE A 132 -10.79 2.85 19.15
C PHE A 132 -11.16 4.29 18.76
N SER A 133 -10.86 4.63 17.52
CA SER A 133 -11.25 5.86 16.83
C SER A 133 -12.56 5.65 16.07
N ALA A 134 -13.29 6.75 15.88
CA ALA A 134 -14.45 6.79 15.00
C ALA A 134 -14.05 6.85 13.52
N TYR A 135 -12.77 6.72 13.19
CA TYR A 135 -12.22 6.77 11.83
C TYR A 135 -11.20 5.64 11.65
N THR A 136 -10.96 5.20 10.41
CA THR A 136 -9.80 4.35 10.10
C THR A 136 -8.54 5.13 10.45
N THR A 137 -7.44 4.42 10.74
CA THR A 137 -6.15 5.02 11.02
C THR A 137 -5.67 5.96 9.89
N VAL A 138 -5.95 5.59 8.63
CA VAL A 138 -5.67 6.43 7.44
C VAL A 138 -6.54 7.68 7.43
N ALA A 139 -7.84 7.55 7.72
CA ALA A 139 -8.74 8.70 7.75
C ALA A 139 -8.43 9.68 8.89
N ASP A 140 -8.14 9.14 10.07
CA ASP A 140 -7.77 9.92 11.24
C ASP A 140 -6.49 10.74 10.98
N LYS A 141 -5.48 10.11 10.34
CA LYS A 141 -4.28 10.80 9.90
C LYS A 141 -4.57 11.92 8.90
N LEU A 142 -5.40 11.69 7.88
CA LEU A 142 -5.72 12.70 6.87
C LEU A 142 -6.47 13.90 7.45
N LEU A 143 -7.50 13.63 8.25
CA LEU A 143 -8.42 14.64 8.76
C LEU A 143 -7.86 15.42 9.95
N PHE A 144 -7.07 14.77 10.81
CA PHE A 144 -6.64 15.33 12.10
C PHE A 144 -5.12 15.31 12.33
N ASP A 145 -4.32 14.83 11.37
CA ASP A 145 -2.86 14.64 11.48
C ASP A 145 -2.43 13.74 12.66
N THR A 146 -3.33 12.85 13.09
CA THR A 146 -3.08 11.90 14.18
C THR A 146 -1.96 10.92 13.81
N THR A 147 -1.07 10.62 14.76
CA THR A 147 -0.01 9.60 14.56
C THR A 147 -0.64 8.23 14.33
N MET A 148 -0.28 7.61 13.21
CA MET A 148 -0.72 6.25 12.88
C MET A 148 -0.03 5.24 13.81
N ARG A 149 -0.82 4.32 14.38
CA ARG A 149 -0.25 3.19 15.14
C ARG A 149 0.41 2.17 14.21
N ILE A 150 -0.24 1.94 13.07
CA ILE A 150 0.18 1.09 11.97
C ILE A 150 -0.20 1.79 10.66
N PRO A 151 0.54 1.57 9.56
CA PRO A 151 0.15 2.04 8.23
C PRO A 151 -1.20 1.45 7.81
N GLY A 152 -1.84 2.06 6.81
CA GLY A 152 -3.00 1.45 6.16
C GLY A 152 -2.58 0.20 5.39
N ILE A 153 -3.24 -0.93 5.58
CA ILE A 153 -2.81 -2.20 4.96
C ILE A 153 -3.72 -2.54 3.79
N ILE A 154 -3.13 -2.96 2.67
CA ILE A 154 -3.83 -3.54 1.52
C ILE A 154 -3.20 -4.92 1.25
N LEU A 155 -4.00 -5.96 1.43
CA LEU A 155 -3.68 -7.31 1.01
C LEU A 155 -4.01 -7.47 -0.46
N ILE A 156 -3.13 -8.13 -1.21
CA ILE A 156 -3.28 -8.35 -2.64
C ILE A 156 -3.11 -9.83 -2.91
N GLY A 157 -4.23 -10.47 -3.27
CA GLY A 157 -4.27 -11.86 -3.69
C GLY A 157 -3.76 -12.14 -5.11
N GLU A 158 -3.84 -13.40 -5.53
CA GLU A 158 -3.49 -13.85 -6.90
C GLU A 158 -4.68 -14.04 -7.90
N PRO A 159 -5.86 -13.38 -7.82
CA PRO A 159 -6.92 -13.65 -8.81
C PRO A 159 -6.74 -12.83 -10.09
N GLY A 160 -6.24 -13.43 -11.18
CA GLY A 160 -6.51 -13.00 -12.56
C GLY A 160 -6.43 -11.48 -12.83
N PHE A 161 -5.58 -10.76 -12.10
CA PHE A 161 -5.50 -9.32 -12.17
C PHE A 161 -4.93 -8.95 -13.52
N GLU A 162 -5.68 -8.14 -14.24
CA GLU A 162 -5.28 -7.59 -15.52
C GLU A 162 -5.01 -6.10 -15.32
N LEU A 163 -3.97 -5.62 -16.00
CA LEU A 163 -3.56 -4.23 -15.95
C LEU A 163 -4.14 -3.56 -17.20
N PRO A 164 -5.08 -2.61 -17.06
CA PRO A 164 -5.62 -1.90 -18.21
C PRO A 164 -4.53 -1.01 -18.83
N GLU A 165 -4.64 -0.72 -20.13
CA GLU A 165 -3.70 0.20 -20.80
C GLU A 165 -3.83 1.64 -20.29
N HIS A 166 -4.99 2.01 -19.75
CA HIS A 166 -5.30 3.31 -19.18
C HIS A 166 -6.50 3.20 -18.23
N LEU A 167 -6.67 4.18 -17.35
CA LEU A 167 -7.84 4.27 -16.48
C LEU A 167 -9.11 4.51 -17.29
N SER A 168 -10.18 3.76 -16.98
CA SER A 168 -11.47 3.88 -17.63
C SER A 168 -12.60 3.57 -16.67
N ALA A 169 -13.70 4.32 -16.78
CA ALA A 169 -14.94 4.06 -16.05
C ALA A 169 -15.68 2.80 -16.54
N LEU A 170 -15.26 2.25 -17.68
CA LEU A 170 -15.74 1.00 -18.24
C LEU A 170 -14.64 -0.07 -18.13
N PRO A 171 -15.00 -1.34 -17.87
CA PRO A 171 -14.02 -2.41 -17.81
C PRO A 171 -13.30 -2.54 -19.15
N LEU A 172 -11.97 -2.37 -19.14
CA LEU A 172 -11.11 -2.54 -20.31
C LEU A 172 -10.45 -3.92 -20.36
N VAL A 173 -10.56 -4.66 -19.27
CA VAL A 173 -9.96 -5.97 -19.06
C VAL A 173 -11.04 -7.02 -18.86
N SER A 174 -10.73 -8.27 -19.21
CA SER A 174 -11.63 -9.40 -18.98
C SER A 174 -11.57 -9.94 -17.56
N GLY A 175 -10.42 -9.74 -16.90
CA GLY A 175 -10.17 -10.06 -15.51
C GLY A 175 -10.48 -8.89 -14.57
N PHE A 176 -9.96 -8.98 -13.35
CA PHE A 176 -10.08 -7.88 -12.38
C PHE A 176 -9.10 -6.78 -12.74
N ASP A 177 -9.59 -5.55 -12.87
CA ASP A 177 -8.74 -4.37 -13.10
C ASP A 177 -7.93 -4.08 -11.84
N PHE A 178 -6.63 -4.34 -11.89
CA PHE A 178 -5.75 -4.17 -10.73
C PHE A 178 -5.76 -2.74 -10.20
N THR A 179 -5.70 -1.74 -11.08
CA THR A 179 -5.69 -0.33 -10.67
C THR A 179 -7.00 0.04 -9.99
N ALA A 180 -8.14 -0.41 -10.54
CA ALA A 180 -9.45 -0.17 -9.95
C ALA A 180 -9.59 -0.86 -8.59
N SER A 181 -9.08 -2.09 -8.44
CA SER A 181 -9.10 -2.81 -7.16
C SER A 181 -8.23 -2.12 -6.11
N ILE A 182 -7.04 -1.63 -6.44
CA ILE A 182 -6.25 -0.85 -5.47
C ILE A 182 -6.94 0.48 -5.12
N ALA A 183 -7.55 1.15 -6.09
CA ALA A 183 -8.32 2.36 -5.84
C ALA A 183 -9.52 2.08 -4.92
N HIS A 184 -10.19 0.94 -5.09
CA HIS A 184 -11.26 0.46 -4.23
C HIS A 184 -10.77 0.28 -2.78
N GLU A 185 -9.68 -0.45 -2.57
CA GLU A 185 -9.16 -0.71 -1.22
C GLU A 185 -8.66 0.57 -0.52
N ILE A 186 -8.06 1.51 -1.27
CA ILE A 186 -7.74 2.83 -0.70
C ILE A 186 -9.02 3.55 -0.26
N GLY A 187 -10.12 3.45 -1.01
CA GLY A 187 -11.41 3.98 -0.61
C GLY A 187 -11.89 3.44 0.74
N HIS A 188 -11.76 2.14 0.96
CA HIS A 188 -12.04 1.50 2.25
C HIS A 188 -11.14 2.02 3.38
N LEU A 189 -9.84 2.18 3.12
CA LEU A 189 -8.92 2.79 4.08
C LEU A 189 -9.28 4.26 4.37
N LEU A 190 -9.88 4.97 3.43
CA LEU A 190 -10.47 6.29 3.63
C LEU A 190 -11.86 6.23 4.28
N GLY A 191 -12.33 5.07 4.76
CA GLY A 191 -13.62 4.97 5.43
C GLY A 191 -14.85 5.05 4.52
N ILE A 192 -14.66 4.92 3.21
CA ILE A 192 -15.76 4.91 2.23
C ILE A 192 -16.29 3.47 2.14
N GLY A 193 -17.59 3.31 2.39
CA GLY A 193 -18.27 2.01 2.34
C GLY A 193 -18.28 1.22 3.66
N THR A 194 -17.69 1.74 4.75
CA THR A 194 -17.66 1.04 6.05
C THR A 194 -18.88 1.34 6.92
N THR A 195 -19.32 2.60 7.02
CA THR A 195 -20.59 3.03 7.67
C THR A 195 -21.11 4.36 7.08
N GLU A 196 -22.42 4.64 7.19
CA GLU A 196 -23.02 5.91 6.74
C GLU A 196 -22.40 7.15 7.44
N GLU A 197 -21.99 7.00 8.70
CA GLU A 197 -21.38 8.09 9.49
C GLU A 197 -20.02 8.52 8.90
N TRP A 198 -19.24 7.58 8.36
CA TRP A 198 -17.89 7.85 7.84
C TRP A 198 -17.94 8.45 6.43
N GLN A 199 -18.90 8.01 5.61
CA GLN A 199 -19.16 8.57 4.27
C GLN A 199 -19.53 10.06 4.31
N THR A 200 -20.27 10.47 5.34
CA THR A 200 -20.72 11.87 5.49
C THR A 200 -19.55 12.81 5.77
N VAL A 201 -18.56 12.36 6.56
CA VAL A 201 -17.37 13.17 6.87
C VAL A 201 -16.52 13.38 5.62
N TYR A 202 -16.27 12.34 4.85
CA TYR A 202 -15.44 12.45 3.65
C TYR A 202 -16.05 13.30 2.55
N SER A 203 -17.36 13.20 2.34
CA SER A 203 -18.05 14.04 1.36
C SER A 203 -17.86 15.55 1.65
N ALA A 204 -17.69 15.95 2.92
CA ALA A 204 -17.42 17.34 3.29
C ALA A 204 -16.00 17.82 2.91
N HIS A 205 -15.07 16.90 2.70
CA HIS A 205 -13.63 17.15 2.54
C HIS A 205 -13.05 16.73 1.19
N SER A 206 -13.82 16.01 0.36
CA SER A 206 -13.38 15.54 -0.97
C SER A 206 -13.74 16.54 -2.07
N TYR A 207 -12.72 17.06 -2.74
CA TYR A 207 -12.85 18.03 -3.83
C TYR A 207 -11.91 17.65 -4.96
N ASP A 208 -12.38 17.74 -6.19
CA ASP A 208 -11.48 17.67 -7.35
C ASP A 208 -10.55 18.89 -7.42
N CYS A 209 -9.60 18.83 -8.35
CA CYS A 209 -8.68 19.91 -8.63
C CYS A 209 -9.33 21.19 -9.21
N TYR A 210 -10.61 21.14 -9.54
CA TYR A 210 -11.43 22.27 -9.99
C TYR A 210 -12.31 22.84 -8.86
N GLY A 211 -12.25 22.28 -7.64
CA GLY A 211 -13.05 22.69 -6.49
C GLY A 211 -14.48 22.14 -6.50
N THR A 212 -14.78 21.14 -7.33
CA THR A 212 -16.05 20.41 -7.30
C THR A 212 -16.05 19.47 -6.11
N GLN A 213 -17.02 19.65 -5.20
CA GLN A 213 -17.20 18.74 -4.08
C GLN A 213 -17.78 17.41 -4.56
N TYR A 214 -17.17 16.29 -4.16
CA TYR A 214 -17.70 14.96 -4.43
C TYR A 214 -18.68 14.56 -3.33
N ASP A 215 -19.89 14.16 -3.74
CA ASP A 215 -20.81 13.44 -2.88
C ASP A 215 -20.44 11.95 -2.89
N LEU A 216 -19.67 11.54 -1.89
CA LEU A 216 -19.22 10.16 -1.74
C LEU A 216 -20.29 9.27 -1.10
N SER A 217 -21.44 9.83 -0.68
CA SER A 217 -22.58 9.03 -0.19
C SER A 217 -23.26 8.21 -1.28
N LEU A 218 -23.06 8.59 -2.55
CA LEU A 218 -23.54 7.85 -3.72
C LEU A 218 -22.56 6.76 -4.18
N ILE A 219 -21.36 6.73 -3.62
CA ILE A 219 -20.35 5.72 -3.89
C ILE A 219 -20.62 4.54 -2.94
N HIS A 220 -21.56 3.70 -3.34
CA HIS A 220 -21.66 2.32 -2.85
C HIS A 220 -20.67 1.49 -3.66
N ILE A 221 -19.48 1.25 -3.11
CA ILE A 221 -18.49 0.34 -3.71
C ILE A 221 -18.78 -1.09 -3.27
#